data_AF-A0A835RQX2-F1
#
_entry.id   AF-A0A835RQX2-F1
#
_cell.length_a   1.000
_cell.length_b   1.000
_cell.length_c   1.000
_cell.angle_alpha   90.00
_cell.angle_beta   90.00
_cell.angle_gamma   90.00
#
_symmetry.space_group_name_H-M   'P 1'
#
loop_
_entity.id
_entity.type
_entity.pdbx_description
1 polymer ?
#
loop_
_entity_poly.entity_id
_entity_poly.type
_entity_poly.pdbx_seq_one_letter_code
_entity_poly.pdbx_strand_id
1 'polypeptide(L)'
;MGRERERRILFGNIKARRNHYLSTRSPLIYDDCGEEEGSYRGHKLSLCSRKVDDCIMYRFCLWSSIGTAAKRAASASLFVSSSHRRCLHSIPFATIVIEEISASHAAEVHNLVQGSWKSSTEWNTIVDPLNGEPFIKVAEVSEAHIKPFVESLSKCPKYGLHNPLRAQERYLLYGDISAKAAQMLSQTEVSDFFARLIQRVSPKSYKQALAEVQVTQKFLENFSGDQVRFLARSFAVPGNHLGQQSNGFRWPYGAVAIITPFNFPLEIPVLQLMGALYMGNKPVLKVDSKVCIVMEQMIRLLHECGLPKDDMDFINTDGLTMNKLLLEAKPQMTLFTGSSRVAEKLAGDLRGRVKLEDAGFDWKILGPDVQEVDYVAWVCDQDAYACSGQKCSSQSILFMHENWASSSLVPKMKELASRRKLEDLTIGPVLTVTTAQMMNHIEKLLEIPGSKVLFGGQPLENHSIPDIYGAMKPTAVFIPIEEMLKDENFHLVTTEIFGPLQVVSEYKQDQLVLVLNACERMNAHLTAAVVSNEPLFLQEVLGRSVNGTTYAGIRARTTGAPQNHWFGPAGDPRGAGIGTPEAIKFVWSCHREIIYDIGPVPHLWEVPPST
;
A
#
# COMPACT_ATOMS: atom_id res chain seq x y z
N MET A 1 29.56 69.07 0.08
CA MET A 1 30.97 69.13 -0.37
C MET A 1 31.22 67.93 -1.27
N GLY A 2 31.82 68.10 -2.47
CA GLY A 2 32.10 67.03 -3.47
C GLY A 2 30.86 66.46 -4.17
N ARG A 3 30.52 66.78 -5.44
CA ARG A 3 31.16 66.39 -6.74
C ARG A 3 31.25 64.85 -6.92
N GLU A 4 30.55 64.16 -7.83
CA GLU A 4 30.01 64.42 -9.20
C GLU A 4 31.06 64.37 -10.35
N ARG A 5 30.85 63.39 -11.28
CA ARG A 5 31.31 63.20 -12.69
C ARG A 5 31.55 61.70 -12.95
N GLU A 6 31.07 61.01 -13.99
CA GLU A 6 30.80 61.21 -15.43
C GLU A 6 31.80 60.46 -16.35
N ARG A 7 31.30 59.36 -16.94
CA ARG A 7 31.21 59.06 -18.40
C ARG A 7 32.42 58.68 -19.29
N ARG A 8 32.08 57.81 -20.27
CA ARG A 8 32.69 57.53 -21.61
C ARG A 8 33.96 56.65 -21.63
N ILE A 9 34.33 55.91 -22.71
CA ILE A 9 33.67 55.32 -23.92
C ILE A 9 34.71 54.33 -24.53
N LEU A 10 34.30 53.18 -25.11
CA LEU A 10 34.75 52.71 -26.45
C LEU A 10 34.10 51.41 -26.92
N PHE A 11 33.81 51.35 -28.22
CA PHE A 11 33.23 50.23 -28.97
C PHE A 11 34.30 49.42 -29.72
N GLY A 12 33.99 48.15 -29.99
CA GLY A 12 34.72 47.29 -30.96
C GLY A 12 34.01 45.95 -31.13
N ASN A 13 32.93 45.86 -31.91
CA ASN A 13 32.93 45.44 -33.34
C ASN A 13 33.84 44.24 -33.67
N ILE A 14 33.22 43.10 -34.02
CA ILE A 14 33.57 42.28 -35.20
C ILE A 14 32.27 41.67 -35.74
N LYS A 15 32.09 41.71 -37.07
CA LYS A 15 30.92 41.17 -37.78
C LYS A 15 31.18 39.78 -38.37
N ALA A 16 30.09 39.03 -38.48
CA ALA A 16 29.91 37.76 -39.17
C ALA A 16 30.70 37.52 -40.48
N ARG A 17 30.99 36.23 -40.74
CA ARG A 17 30.93 35.62 -42.08
C ARG A 17 30.28 34.23 -42.03
N ARG A 18 29.40 33.94 -42.98
CA ARG A 18 28.88 32.60 -43.30
C ARG A 18 29.84 31.90 -44.28
N ASN A 19 29.95 30.57 -44.23
CA ASN A 19 29.45 29.67 -45.30
C ASN A 19 29.86 28.19 -45.11
N HIS A 20 28.96 27.30 -45.56
CA HIS A 20 29.10 25.91 -46.04
C HIS A 20 30.26 25.00 -45.60
N TYR A 21 29.93 23.76 -45.20
CA TYR A 21 30.20 22.47 -45.90
C TYR A 21 29.50 21.36 -45.06
N LEU A 22 28.38 20.78 -45.51
CA LEU A 22 28.25 19.58 -46.34
C LEU A 22 28.94 18.30 -45.80
N SER A 23 28.08 17.35 -45.36
CA SER A 23 28.15 15.89 -45.49
C SER A 23 29.43 15.24 -46.04
N THR A 24 29.98 14.26 -45.30
CA THR A 24 30.05 12.85 -45.77
C THR A 24 30.36 11.85 -44.64
N ARG A 25 29.98 10.58 -44.86
CA ARG A 25 30.34 9.39 -44.05
C ARG A 25 31.69 8.80 -44.49
N SER A 26 32.10 7.75 -43.76
CA SER A 26 32.97 6.61 -44.17
C SER A 26 34.41 6.64 -43.61
N PRO A 27 35.14 5.51 -43.63
CA PRO A 27 34.76 4.21 -43.06
C PRO A 27 35.89 3.59 -42.20
N LEU A 28 35.65 2.43 -41.59
CA LEU A 28 36.73 1.50 -41.25
C LEU A 28 36.57 0.22 -42.09
N ILE A 29 37.70 -0.30 -42.56
CA ILE A 29 37.82 -1.22 -43.69
C ILE A 29 38.03 -2.66 -43.21
N TYR A 30 37.46 -3.60 -43.97
CA TYR A 30 37.75 -5.04 -43.91
C TYR A 30 39.08 -5.35 -44.61
N ASP A 31 39.89 -6.25 -44.06
CA ASP A 31 40.81 -7.05 -44.87
C ASP A 31 40.11 -8.33 -45.36
N ASP A 32 40.67 -8.92 -46.42
CA ASP A 32 39.91 -9.63 -47.47
C ASP A 32 40.39 -11.09 -47.71
N CYS A 33 39.66 -11.80 -48.58
CA CYS A 33 39.94 -13.12 -49.17
C CYS A 33 39.77 -14.38 -48.26
N GLY A 34 39.08 -15.45 -48.67
CA GLY A 34 38.28 -15.68 -49.89
C GLY A 34 37.77 -17.14 -49.96
N GLU A 35 36.70 -17.34 -50.75
CA GLU A 35 36.25 -18.54 -51.55
C GLU A 35 36.48 -19.99 -50.98
N GLU A 36 35.56 -20.97 -51.05
CA GLU A 36 34.74 -21.43 -52.19
C GLU A 36 33.35 -22.05 -51.79
N GLU A 37 32.64 -22.62 -52.77
CA GLU A 37 31.21 -22.98 -52.79
C GLU A 37 30.82 -24.41 -52.31
N GLY A 38 29.50 -24.68 -52.17
CA GLY A 38 28.91 -26.04 -52.11
C GLY A 38 27.96 -26.28 -50.91
N SER A 39 26.65 -26.03 -50.95
CA SER A 39 25.55 -26.63 -51.75
C SER A 39 24.89 -27.91 -51.16
N TYR A 40 23.55 -27.86 -51.09
CA TYR A 40 22.53 -28.92 -50.92
C TYR A 40 22.08 -29.50 -49.55
N ARG A 41 20.74 -29.48 -49.39
CA ARG A 41 19.81 -30.38 -48.65
C ARG A 41 19.97 -30.44 -47.11
N GLY A 42 18.96 -30.22 -46.27
CA GLY A 42 17.52 -30.05 -46.49
C GLY A 42 16.73 -31.35 -46.35
N HIS A 43 16.25 -31.66 -45.13
CA HIS A 43 15.20 -32.66 -44.89
C HIS A 43 14.36 -32.35 -43.63
N LYS A 44 13.03 -32.41 -43.78
CA LYS A 44 12.03 -32.58 -42.69
C LYS A 44 11.87 -34.07 -42.36
N LEU A 45 11.24 -34.36 -41.20
CA LEU A 45 10.59 -35.60 -40.69
C LEU A 45 11.12 -35.93 -39.28
N SER A 46 10.39 -36.54 -38.33
CA SER A 46 8.97 -36.93 -38.22
C SER A 46 8.65 -37.16 -36.73
N LEU A 47 7.37 -37.15 -36.33
CA LEU A 47 6.96 -37.80 -35.08
C LEU A 47 7.34 -39.30 -35.10
N CYS A 48 7.72 -39.84 -33.94
CA CYS A 48 7.29 -41.18 -33.53
C CYS A 48 7.35 -41.37 -32.00
N SER A 49 6.23 -41.75 -31.40
CA SER A 49 6.16 -42.24 -30.03
C SER A 49 6.62 -43.70 -29.96
N ARG A 50 7.45 -44.09 -28.97
CA ARG A 50 7.52 -45.47 -28.52
C ARG A 50 7.60 -45.58 -26.99
N LYS A 51 6.71 -46.41 -26.45
CA LYS A 51 6.84 -47.03 -25.14
C LYS A 51 8.04 -47.95 -25.12
N VAL A 52 8.66 -48.10 -23.95
CA VAL A 52 9.25 -49.37 -23.50
C VAL A 52 8.77 -49.56 -22.07
N ASP A 53 7.96 -50.60 -21.87
CA ASP A 53 7.65 -51.13 -20.54
C ASP A 53 8.81 -52.09 -20.15
N ASP A 54 9.19 -52.14 -18.87
CA ASP A 54 9.74 -53.38 -18.33
C ASP A 54 9.45 -53.54 -16.83
N CYS A 55 9.25 -54.79 -16.42
CA CYS A 55 8.61 -55.15 -15.14
C CYS A 55 9.60 -55.51 -14.03
N ILE A 56 9.23 -55.19 -12.77
CA ILE A 56 9.50 -56.09 -11.64
C ILE A 56 8.20 -56.30 -10.85
N MET A 57 7.84 -57.57 -10.63
CA MET A 57 6.62 -57.98 -9.93
C MET A 57 6.81 -58.10 -8.42
N TYR A 58 5.72 -57.93 -7.67
CA TYR A 58 5.41 -58.84 -6.56
C TYR A 58 4.00 -59.42 -6.66
N ARG A 59 3.93 -60.73 -6.41
CA ARG A 59 2.76 -61.66 -6.39
C ARG A 59 1.98 -61.53 -5.05
N PHE A 60 0.76 -62.03 -4.79
CA PHE A 60 -0.35 -62.66 -5.55
C PHE A 60 -1.65 -62.67 -4.70
N CYS A 61 -2.70 -63.34 -5.21
CA CYS A 61 -3.94 -63.80 -4.56
C CYS A 61 -5.05 -62.73 -4.40
N LEU A 62 -6.10 -62.66 -5.26
CA LEU A 62 -7.11 -63.67 -5.66
C LEU A 62 -7.95 -64.24 -4.51
N TRP A 63 -9.24 -63.88 -4.49
CA TRP A 63 -10.27 -64.82 -4.95
C TRP A 63 -11.54 -64.12 -5.47
N SER A 64 -12.13 -64.71 -6.51
CA SER A 64 -13.44 -64.40 -7.08
C SER A 64 -14.56 -65.10 -6.26
N SER A 65 -15.88 -64.93 -6.44
CA SER A 65 -16.63 -65.09 -7.70
C SER A 65 -18.11 -64.72 -7.56
N ILE A 66 -18.68 -64.15 -8.64
CA ILE A 66 -19.95 -64.52 -9.33
C ILE A 66 -21.22 -64.78 -8.48
N GLY A 67 -22.34 -64.08 -8.79
CA GLY A 67 -23.69 -64.46 -8.35
C GLY A 67 -24.83 -63.56 -8.86
N THR A 68 -25.60 -64.03 -9.84
CA THR A 68 -26.62 -63.27 -10.59
C THR A 68 -28.04 -63.18 -9.97
N ALA A 69 -28.70 -62.03 -10.22
CA ALA A 69 -30.11 -61.86 -10.65
C ALA A 69 -31.33 -61.76 -9.69
N ALA A 70 -32.14 -60.74 -10.00
CA ALA A 70 -33.63 -60.71 -10.08
C ALA A 70 -34.55 -60.43 -8.85
N LYS A 71 -35.08 -59.20 -8.85
CA LYS A 71 -36.50 -58.77 -8.62
C LYS A 71 -37.36 -59.47 -7.54
N ARG A 72 -37.84 -58.67 -6.55
CA ARG A 72 -39.28 -58.48 -6.22
C ARG A 72 -39.49 -57.22 -5.37
N ALA A 73 -40.76 -56.85 -5.09
CA ALA A 73 -41.20 -55.46 -4.86
C ALA A 73 -41.97 -55.24 -3.54
N ALA A 74 -42.16 -53.95 -3.18
CA ALA A 74 -42.93 -53.41 -2.04
C ALA A 74 -42.39 -53.80 -0.64
N SER A 75 -42.49 -53.04 0.46
CA SER A 75 -42.81 -51.62 0.74
C SER A 75 -42.12 -51.28 2.10
N ALA A 76 -42.17 -50.09 2.73
CA ALA A 76 -42.96 -48.88 2.53
C ALA A 76 -42.19 -47.61 2.99
N SER A 77 -42.92 -46.57 3.38
CA SER A 77 -42.50 -45.31 4.04
C SER A 77 -41.84 -45.48 5.42
N LEU A 78 -40.83 -44.64 5.75
CA LEU A 78 -40.81 -43.76 6.95
C LEU A 78 -39.51 -42.91 7.02
N PHE A 79 -39.65 -41.68 7.55
CA PHE A 79 -38.60 -40.71 7.94
C PHE A 79 -37.53 -40.27 6.92
N VAL A 80 -37.77 -39.09 6.32
CA VAL A 80 -36.68 -38.21 5.85
C VAL A 80 -35.98 -37.63 7.08
N SER A 81 -34.83 -38.18 7.43
CA SER A 81 -33.94 -37.65 8.46
C SER A 81 -33.22 -36.40 7.95
N SER A 82 -33.58 -35.24 8.50
CA SER A 82 -32.89 -33.98 8.28
C SER A 82 -31.58 -33.92 9.07
N SER A 83 -30.48 -34.37 8.47
CA SER A 83 -29.15 -34.31 9.11
C SER A 83 -28.01 -33.95 8.14
N HIS A 84 -28.21 -32.87 7.35
CA HIS A 84 -27.10 -32.13 6.76
C HIS A 84 -26.33 -31.35 7.84
N ARG A 85 -25.64 -32.07 8.75
CA ARG A 85 -24.55 -31.47 9.53
C ARG A 85 -23.39 -31.22 8.58
N ARG A 86 -23.37 -30.05 7.95
CA ARG A 86 -22.12 -29.51 7.39
C ARG A 86 -21.17 -29.35 8.58
N CYS A 87 -20.13 -30.17 8.63
CA CYS A 87 -19.05 -30.00 9.58
C CYS A 87 -18.26 -28.78 9.12
N LEU A 88 -18.65 -27.59 9.62
CA LEU A 88 -17.87 -26.36 9.49
C LEU A 88 -16.48 -26.66 10.04
N HIS A 89 -15.51 -26.80 9.14
CA HIS A 89 -14.11 -26.88 9.54
C HIS A 89 -13.71 -25.48 9.99
N SER A 90 -13.73 -25.28 11.32
CA SER A 90 -13.23 -24.07 11.95
C SER A 90 -11.79 -23.84 11.52
N ILE A 91 -11.49 -22.68 10.95
CA ILE A 91 -10.13 -22.30 10.56
C ILE A 91 -9.27 -22.29 11.85
N PRO A 92 -8.19 -23.10 11.98
CA PRO A 92 -7.61 -23.41 13.29
C PRO A 92 -7.11 -22.23 14.12
N PHE A 93 -6.65 -21.15 13.49
CA PHE A 93 -6.18 -19.94 14.19
C PHE A 93 -7.31 -18.99 14.64
N ALA A 94 -8.50 -19.14 14.07
CA ALA A 94 -9.57 -18.16 14.20
C ALA A 94 -10.32 -18.30 15.53
N THR A 95 -10.55 -17.19 16.23
CA THR A 95 -11.35 -17.14 17.47
C THR A 95 -12.80 -16.70 17.25
N ILE A 96 -13.22 -16.57 15.99
CA ILE A 96 -14.52 -16.04 15.58
C ILE A 96 -15.10 -16.79 14.38
N VAL A 97 -16.43 -16.80 14.28
CA VAL A 97 -17.19 -17.23 13.10
C VAL A 97 -17.89 -15.99 12.53
N ILE A 98 -17.54 -15.57 11.32
CA ILE A 98 -17.87 -14.23 10.80
C ILE A 98 -19.38 -14.01 10.64
N GLU A 99 -20.08 -15.07 10.25
CA GLU A 99 -21.52 -15.12 10.06
C GLU A 99 -22.30 -14.99 11.38
N GLU A 100 -21.67 -15.28 12.52
CA GLU A 100 -22.31 -15.23 13.85
C GLU A 100 -22.14 -13.84 14.51
N ILE A 101 -21.09 -13.08 14.15
CA ILE A 101 -20.78 -11.76 14.73
C ILE A 101 -21.97 -10.80 14.55
N SER A 102 -22.59 -10.42 15.66
CA SER A 102 -23.83 -9.63 15.75
C SER A 102 -23.96 -9.01 17.14
N ALA A 103 -24.96 -8.16 17.41
CA ALA A 103 -25.22 -7.71 18.79
C ALA A 103 -25.44 -8.87 19.78
N SER A 104 -26.04 -9.98 19.31
CA SER A 104 -26.34 -11.15 20.14
C SER A 104 -25.11 -12.03 20.44
N HIS A 105 -24.11 -12.00 19.57
CA HIS A 105 -22.88 -12.79 19.66
C HIS A 105 -21.70 -11.86 19.33
N ALA A 106 -21.52 -10.84 20.16
CA ALA A 106 -20.50 -9.81 19.93
C ALA A 106 -19.09 -10.39 20.12
N ALA A 107 -18.25 -10.27 19.09
CA ALA A 107 -16.88 -10.76 19.12
C ALA A 107 -16.03 -9.96 20.12
N GLU A 108 -15.00 -10.59 20.67
CA GLU A 108 -14.05 -9.94 21.59
C GLU A 108 -12.67 -9.83 20.95
N VAL A 109 -12.07 -8.64 21.01
CA VAL A 109 -10.70 -8.39 20.57
C VAL A 109 -9.79 -8.22 21.78
N HIS A 110 -8.66 -8.91 21.76
CA HIS A 110 -7.68 -8.90 22.86
C HIS A 110 -6.34 -8.26 22.45
N ASN A 111 -5.55 -7.89 23.46
CA ASN A 111 -4.19 -7.38 23.27
C ASN A 111 -3.16 -8.51 23.31
N LEU A 112 -2.04 -8.38 22.62
CA LEU A 112 -0.86 -9.23 22.83
C LEU A 112 0.23 -8.42 23.51
N VAL A 113 0.71 -8.87 24.68
CA VAL A 113 1.86 -8.22 25.33
C VAL A 113 2.67 -9.24 26.11
N GLN A 114 4.00 -9.18 25.96
CA GLN A 114 4.94 -10.13 26.59
C GLN A 114 4.53 -11.60 26.34
N GLY A 115 4.36 -11.95 25.06
CA GLY A 115 4.05 -13.31 24.61
C GLY A 115 2.64 -13.83 24.91
N SER A 116 1.79 -13.03 25.55
CA SER A 116 0.49 -13.46 26.11
C SER A 116 -0.67 -12.61 25.60
N TRP A 117 -1.76 -13.27 25.20
CA TRP A 117 -3.04 -12.61 24.97
C TRP A 117 -3.63 -12.11 26.30
N LYS A 118 -4.09 -10.85 26.35
CA LYS A 118 -4.68 -10.19 27.51
C LYS A 118 -6.07 -9.66 27.16
N SER A 119 -7.07 -10.11 27.91
CA SER A 119 -8.39 -9.48 27.97
C SER A 119 -8.35 -8.25 28.90
N SER A 120 -9.39 -7.42 28.85
CA SER A 120 -9.58 -6.23 29.71
C SER A 120 -10.95 -6.28 30.37
N THR A 121 -11.12 -5.55 31.47
CA THR A 121 -12.45 -5.20 32.00
C THR A 121 -13.01 -3.92 31.36
N GLU A 122 -12.15 -3.14 30.70
CA GLU A 122 -12.49 -1.93 29.96
C GLU A 122 -12.69 -2.28 28.48
N TRP A 123 -13.93 -2.16 28.02
CA TRP A 123 -14.35 -2.53 26.66
C TRP A 123 -14.79 -1.29 25.87
N ASN A 124 -14.19 -1.06 24.71
CA ASN A 124 -14.72 -0.17 23.70
C ASN A 124 -15.67 -0.96 22.79
N THR A 125 -16.94 -0.57 22.73
CA THR A 125 -17.94 -1.21 21.90
C THR A 125 -17.96 -0.58 20.51
N ILE A 126 -17.57 -1.36 19.50
CA ILE A 126 -17.67 -0.97 18.10
C ILE A 126 -19.05 -1.34 17.58
N VAL A 127 -19.68 -0.43 16.84
CA VAL A 127 -20.94 -0.67 16.14
C VAL A 127 -20.70 -1.13 14.71
N ASP A 128 -21.51 -2.07 14.21
CA ASP A 128 -21.47 -2.53 12.83
C ASP A 128 -21.86 -1.36 11.91
N PRO A 129 -21.01 -0.98 10.93
CA PRO A 129 -21.28 0.18 10.08
C PRO A 129 -22.54 0.09 9.22
N LEU A 130 -23.17 -1.08 9.06
CA LEU A 130 -24.33 -1.27 8.19
C LEU A 130 -25.67 -1.14 8.92
N ASN A 131 -25.70 -1.36 10.25
CA ASN A 131 -26.94 -1.35 11.04
C ASN A 131 -26.85 -0.70 12.44
N GLY A 132 -25.65 -0.31 12.89
CA GLY A 132 -25.43 0.30 14.21
C GLY A 132 -25.42 -0.69 15.39
N GLU A 133 -25.48 -2.00 15.15
CA GLU A 133 -25.47 -3.01 16.22
C GLU A 133 -24.11 -3.11 16.94
N PRO A 134 -24.08 -3.24 18.29
CA PRO A 134 -22.84 -3.40 19.06
C PRO A 134 -22.24 -4.81 18.90
N PHE A 135 -21.60 -5.06 17.77
CA PHE A 135 -21.16 -6.38 17.31
C PHE A 135 -19.72 -6.79 17.69
N ILE A 136 -18.88 -5.85 18.14
CA ILE A 136 -17.49 -6.13 18.58
C ILE A 136 -17.20 -5.35 19.86
N LYS A 137 -16.57 -6.03 20.83
CA LYS A 137 -15.99 -5.45 22.04
C LYS A 137 -14.48 -5.50 21.95
N VAL A 138 -13.81 -4.36 22.04
CA VAL A 138 -12.35 -4.26 22.00
C VAL A 138 -11.81 -4.00 23.39
N ALA A 139 -10.91 -4.86 23.86
CA ALA A 139 -10.23 -4.70 25.15
C ALA A 139 -9.24 -3.54 25.06
N GLU A 140 -9.68 -2.31 25.31
CA GLU A 140 -8.79 -1.16 25.21
C GLU A 140 -7.90 -1.02 26.45
N VAL A 141 -6.63 -0.70 26.20
CA VAL A 141 -5.63 -0.39 27.23
C VAL A 141 -5.75 1.08 27.56
N SER A 142 -6.08 1.40 28.81
CA SER A 142 -6.08 2.77 29.34
C SER A 142 -4.68 3.25 29.74
N GLU A 143 -4.55 4.57 29.88
CA GLU A 143 -3.33 5.29 30.27
C GLU A 143 -2.58 4.76 31.51
N ALA A 144 -3.27 4.05 32.42
CA ALA A 144 -2.68 3.45 33.62
C ALA A 144 -2.03 2.07 33.34
N HIS A 145 -2.43 1.41 32.25
CA HIS A 145 -2.11 0.01 31.95
C HIS A 145 -1.11 -0.17 30.80
N ILE A 146 -0.48 0.90 30.32
CA ILE A 146 0.54 0.87 29.26
C ILE A 146 1.89 0.27 29.69
N LYS A 147 2.18 0.21 31.00
CA LYS A 147 3.48 -0.21 31.55
C LYS A 147 4.01 -1.56 31.03
N PRO A 148 3.21 -2.64 30.88
CA PRO A 148 3.70 -3.91 30.32
C PRO A 148 4.23 -3.79 28.89
N PHE A 149 3.70 -2.87 28.08
CA PHE A 149 4.18 -2.60 26.72
C PHE A 149 5.49 -1.81 26.74
N VAL A 150 5.60 -0.80 27.61
CA VAL A 150 6.87 -0.06 27.85
C VAL A 150 7.99 -1.03 28.26
N GLU A 151 7.69 -1.96 29.17
CA GLU A 151 8.62 -3.03 29.59
C GLU A 151 8.91 -4.05 28.48
N SER A 152 7.92 -4.38 27.64
CA SER A 152 8.10 -5.35 26.55
C SER A 152 9.01 -4.80 25.45
N LEU A 153 8.85 -3.51 25.11
CA LEU A 153 9.69 -2.77 24.18
C LEU A 153 11.12 -2.57 24.73
N SER A 154 11.28 -2.26 26.02
CA SER A 154 12.60 -2.01 26.62
C SER A 154 13.52 -3.24 26.61
N LYS A 155 12.96 -4.45 26.50
CA LYS A 155 13.71 -5.70 26.28
C LYS A 155 14.40 -5.77 24.90
N CYS A 156 14.00 -4.95 23.93
CA CYS A 156 14.65 -4.90 22.62
C CYS A 156 15.78 -3.84 22.62
N PRO A 157 17.06 -4.25 22.54
CA PRO A 157 18.18 -3.32 22.49
C PRO A 157 18.24 -2.59 21.14
N LYS A 158 18.94 -1.45 21.10
CA LYS A 158 19.12 -0.64 19.87
C LYS A 158 19.90 -1.36 18.74
N TYR A 159 20.51 -2.51 19.02
CA TYR A 159 21.10 -3.39 18.01
C TYR A 159 20.16 -4.51 17.52
N GLY A 160 18.88 -4.43 17.89
CA GLY A 160 17.80 -5.31 17.42
C GLY A 160 17.72 -6.67 18.11
N LEU A 161 16.64 -7.39 17.79
CA LEU A 161 16.49 -8.82 18.06
C LEU A 161 17.58 -9.61 17.31
N HIS A 162 17.82 -9.23 16.06
CA HIS A 162 18.92 -9.69 15.21
C HIS A 162 19.42 -8.54 14.33
N ASN A 163 20.57 -8.70 13.69
CA ASN A 163 21.16 -7.76 12.75
C ASN A 163 22.16 -8.52 11.83
N PRO A 164 22.79 -7.88 10.82
CA PRO A 164 23.67 -8.59 9.88
C PRO A 164 24.88 -9.30 10.51
N LEU A 165 25.18 -9.08 11.80
CA LEU A 165 26.30 -9.68 12.53
C LEU A 165 25.87 -10.43 13.82
N ARG A 166 24.56 -10.58 14.09
CA ARG A 166 24.04 -11.22 15.32
C ARG A 166 22.69 -11.89 15.07
N ALA A 167 22.56 -13.14 15.50
CA ALA A 167 21.33 -13.94 15.37
C ALA A 167 20.82 -14.01 13.92
N GLN A 168 21.73 -14.21 12.97
CA GLN A 168 21.48 -14.18 11.51
C GLN A 168 20.48 -15.27 11.08
N GLU A 169 20.39 -16.38 11.81
CA GLU A 169 19.40 -17.44 11.61
C GLU A 169 17.96 -16.92 11.66
N ARG A 170 17.71 -15.80 12.35
CA ARG A 170 16.38 -15.18 12.41
C ARG A 170 15.93 -14.60 11.08
N TYR A 171 16.83 -14.22 10.18
CA TYR A 171 16.45 -13.84 8.81
C TYR A 171 15.80 -15.02 8.06
N LEU A 172 16.30 -16.25 8.29
CA LEU A 172 15.75 -17.46 7.67
C LEU A 172 14.43 -17.87 8.34
N LEU A 173 14.34 -17.77 9.67
CA LEU A 173 13.09 -17.98 10.43
C LEU A 173 11.94 -17.13 9.87
N TYR A 174 12.18 -15.83 9.62
CA TYR A 174 11.16 -14.98 9.02
C TYR A 174 10.85 -15.33 7.56
N GLY A 175 11.82 -15.84 6.80
CA GLY A 175 11.58 -16.43 5.48
C GLY A 175 10.63 -17.64 5.53
N ASP A 176 10.80 -18.51 6.52
CA ASP A 176 9.94 -19.68 6.74
C ASP A 176 8.53 -19.30 7.22
N ILE A 177 8.42 -18.33 8.14
CA ILE A 177 7.14 -17.77 8.59
C ILE A 177 6.38 -17.16 7.41
N SER A 178 7.09 -16.42 6.55
CA SER A 178 6.49 -15.77 5.37
C SER A 178 5.97 -16.80 4.37
N ALA A 179 6.74 -17.86 4.09
CA ALA A 179 6.31 -18.94 3.22
C ALA A 179 5.04 -19.64 3.73
N LYS A 180 5.00 -19.97 5.03
CA LYS A 180 3.82 -20.59 5.66
C LYS A 180 2.62 -19.66 5.67
N ALA A 181 2.80 -18.38 6.00
CA ALA A 181 1.72 -17.40 6.04
C ALA A 181 1.17 -17.12 4.63
N ALA A 182 2.03 -17.03 3.62
CA ALA A 182 1.63 -16.92 2.22
C ALA A 182 0.83 -18.16 1.75
N GLN A 183 1.25 -19.36 2.17
CA GLN A 183 0.51 -20.60 1.89
C GLN A 183 -0.85 -20.60 2.58
N MET A 184 -0.94 -20.24 3.85
CA MET A 184 -2.20 -20.16 4.59
C MET A 184 -3.15 -19.15 3.95
N LEU A 185 -2.70 -17.93 3.64
CA LEU A 185 -3.53 -16.92 2.96
C LEU A 185 -3.93 -17.30 1.52
N SER A 186 -3.24 -18.26 0.89
CA SER A 186 -3.63 -18.78 -0.43
C SER A 186 -4.77 -19.81 -0.38
N GLN A 187 -5.10 -20.35 0.81
CA GLN A 187 -6.23 -21.26 0.98
C GLN A 187 -7.54 -20.48 0.80
N THR A 188 -8.46 -21.03 0.00
CA THR A 188 -9.73 -20.35 -0.37
C THR A 188 -10.53 -19.94 0.86
N GLU A 189 -10.64 -20.82 1.84
CA GLU A 189 -11.35 -20.64 3.10
C GLU A 189 -10.72 -19.55 3.99
N VAL A 190 -9.39 -19.47 4.06
CA VAL A 190 -8.67 -18.43 4.80
C VAL A 190 -8.79 -17.08 4.08
N SER A 191 -8.70 -17.08 2.75
CA SER A 191 -8.82 -15.89 1.94
C SER A 191 -10.23 -15.28 1.97
N ASP A 192 -11.27 -16.12 1.88
CA ASP A 192 -12.68 -15.73 2.02
C ASP A 192 -12.98 -15.27 3.45
N PHE A 193 -12.42 -15.92 4.48
CA PHE A 193 -12.51 -15.47 5.88
C PHE A 193 -11.96 -14.05 6.05
N PHE A 194 -10.72 -13.78 5.65
CA PHE A 194 -10.18 -12.43 5.79
C PHE A 194 -10.94 -11.41 4.94
N ALA A 195 -11.32 -11.76 3.70
CA ALA A 195 -12.12 -10.88 2.85
C ALA A 195 -13.46 -10.50 3.52
N ARG A 196 -14.24 -11.47 4.02
CA ARG A 196 -15.52 -11.22 4.72
C ARG A 196 -15.33 -10.42 6.01
N LEU A 197 -14.31 -10.75 6.80
CA LEU A 197 -14.04 -10.03 8.05
C LEU A 197 -13.68 -8.56 7.78
N ILE A 198 -12.86 -8.29 6.75
CA ILE A 198 -12.57 -6.95 6.27
C ILE A 198 -13.86 -6.23 5.86
N GLN A 199 -14.77 -6.88 5.11
CA GLN A 199 -16.05 -6.26 4.72
C GLN A 199 -16.93 -5.87 5.92
N ARG A 200 -16.92 -6.66 7.01
CA ARG A 200 -17.72 -6.39 8.22
C ARG A 200 -17.25 -5.15 8.99
N VAL A 201 -15.95 -4.88 9.01
CA VAL A 201 -15.38 -3.76 9.81
C VAL A 201 -14.95 -2.55 8.99
N SER A 202 -14.59 -2.76 7.71
CA SER A 202 -14.18 -1.73 6.77
C SER A 202 -14.97 -1.91 5.46
N PRO A 203 -16.25 -1.50 5.42
CA PRO A 203 -17.18 -1.82 4.34
C PRO A 203 -16.66 -1.48 2.95
N LYS A 204 -16.44 -2.53 2.16
CA LYS A 204 -15.99 -2.48 0.77
C LYS A 204 -16.51 -3.71 0.03
N SER A 205 -16.55 -3.68 -1.30
CA SER A 205 -16.97 -4.84 -2.07
C SER A 205 -16.03 -6.03 -1.86
N TYR A 206 -16.56 -7.25 -1.94
CA TYR A 206 -15.78 -8.48 -1.70
C TYR A 206 -14.50 -8.54 -2.55
N LYS A 207 -14.55 -8.03 -3.79
CA LYS A 207 -13.38 -7.93 -4.68
C LYS A 207 -12.29 -6.99 -4.15
N GLN A 208 -12.65 -5.88 -3.48
CA GLN A 208 -11.67 -4.98 -2.86
C GLN A 208 -11.07 -5.58 -1.59
N ALA A 209 -11.89 -6.25 -0.76
CA ALA A 209 -11.41 -6.96 0.42
C ALA A 209 -10.50 -8.15 0.06
N LEU A 210 -10.87 -8.94 -0.95
CA LEU A 210 -10.06 -10.03 -1.46
C LEU A 210 -8.75 -9.54 -2.09
N ALA A 211 -8.76 -8.39 -2.79
CA ALA A 211 -7.53 -7.80 -3.34
C ALA A 211 -6.53 -7.44 -2.23
N GLU A 212 -6.99 -6.90 -1.11
CA GLU A 212 -6.18 -6.62 0.08
C GLU A 212 -5.50 -7.88 0.64
N VAL A 213 -6.26 -8.99 0.71
CA VAL A 213 -5.70 -10.31 1.08
C VAL A 213 -4.69 -10.79 0.04
N GLN A 214 -4.95 -10.61 -1.26
CA GLN A 214 -4.07 -11.04 -2.34
C GLN A 214 -2.74 -10.26 -2.38
N VAL A 215 -2.76 -8.94 -2.14
CA VAL A 215 -1.54 -8.13 -2.01
C VAL A 215 -0.74 -8.58 -0.79
N THR A 216 -1.40 -8.78 0.35
CA THR A 216 -0.77 -9.30 1.57
C THR A 216 -0.14 -10.68 1.36
N GLN A 217 -0.86 -11.60 0.71
CA GLN A 217 -0.42 -12.95 0.37
C GLN A 217 0.81 -12.92 -0.55
N LYS A 218 0.76 -12.10 -1.61
CA LYS A 218 1.87 -11.97 -2.58
C LYS A 218 3.08 -11.26 -2.00
N PHE A 219 2.89 -10.36 -1.04
CA PHE A 219 3.97 -9.75 -0.29
C PHE A 219 4.72 -10.80 0.56
N LEU A 220 4.01 -11.68 1.25
CA LEU A 220 4.62 -12.76 2.03
C LEU A 220 5.36 -13.77 1.12
N GLU A 221 4.86 -14.05 -0.09
CA GLU A 221 5.62 -14.82 -1.09
C GLU A 221 6.96 -14.15 -1.46
N ASN A 222 6.96 -12.83 -1.72
CA ASN A 222 8.17 -12.06 -2.06
C ASN A 222 9.26 -12.14 -0.99
N PHE A 223 8.91 -12.42 0.26
CA PHE A 223 9.83 -12.51 1.40
C PHE A 223 10.01 -13.94 1.93
N SER A 224 9.65 -14.95 1.14
CA SER A 224 9.89 -16.35 1.47
C SER A 224 11.36 -16.78 1.32
N GLY A 225 11.80 -17.74 2.13
CA GLY A 225 13.16 -18.28 2.10
C GLY A 225 14.24 -17.23 2.32
N ASP A 226 15.22 -17.15 1.42
CA ASP A 226 16.39 -16.28 1.55
C ASP A 226 16.12 -14.78 1.36
N GLN A 227 14.92 -14.38 0.93
CA GLN A 227 14.63 -12.99 0.56
C GLN A 227 14.72 -12.03 1.76
N VAL A 228 14.33 -12.46 2.96
CA VAL A 228 14.53 -11.69 4.20
C VAL A 228 16.03 -11.54 4.54
N ARG A 229 16.85 -12.55 4.25
CA ARG A 229 18.33 -12.43 4.37
C ARG A 229 18.89 -11.44 3.35
N PHE A 230 18.30 -11.35 2.15
CA PHE A 230 18.75 -10.39 1.13
C PHE A 230 18.38 -8.93 1.43
N LEU A 231 17.36 -8.66 2.27
CA LEU A 231 17.11 -7.31 2.82
C LEU A 231 18.29 -6.80 3.67
N ALA A 232 19.00 -7.71 4.34
CA ALA A 232 20.17 -7.42 5.17
C ALA A 232 21.50 -7.29 4.39
N ARG A 233 21.45 -7.31 3.05
CA ARG A 233 22.62 -7.17 2.18
C ARG A 233 23.39 -5.87 2.47
N SER A 234 24.69 -6.01 2.70
CA SER A 234 25.65 -4.92 2.86
C SER A 234 26.42 -4.64 1.56
N PHE A 235 27.21 -3.58 1.57
CA PHE A 235 28.29 -3.33 0.61
C PHE A 235 29.62 -3.14 1.35
N ALA A 236 30.74 -3.17 0.62
CA ALA A 236 32.06 -2.92 1.17
C ALA A 236 32.95 -2.19 0.16
N VAL A 237 33.90 -1.39 0.64
CA VAL A 237 34.86 -0.62 -0.16
C VAL A 237 36.27 -0.86 0.39
N PRO A 238 37.28 -1.14 -0.45
CA PRO A 238 38.67 -1.22 -0.01
C PRO A 238 39.14 0.10 0.63
N GLY A 239 39.92 0.00 1.71
CA GLY A 239 40.54 1.17 2.35
C GLY A 239 41.83 1.64 1.66
N ASN A 240 42.53 2.57 2.32
CA ASN A 240 43.72 3.22 1.79
C ASN A 240 44.98 2.34 1.84
N HIS A 241 44.99 1.28 2.66
CA HIS A 241 46.14 0.42 2.92
C HIS A 241 45.72 -1.03 3.21
N LEU A 242 46.69 -1.95 3.18
CA LEU A 242 46.47 -3.36 3.48
C LEU A 242 45.90 -3.54 4.90
N GLY A 243 44.81 -4.30 5.01
CA GLY A 243 44.10 -4.50 6.27
C GLY A 243 42.95 -3.53 6.52
N GLN A 244 42.80 -2.48 5.70
CA GLN A 244 41.70 -1.53 5.82
C GLN A 244 40.55 -1.83 4.84
N GLN A 245 39.32 -1.86 5.34
CA GLN A 245 38.08 -2.00 4.56
C GLN A 245 36.93 -1.29 5.26
N SER A 246 36.08 -0.57 4.51
CA SER A 246 34.81 -0.03 5.02
C SER A 246 33.63 -0.92 4.57
N ASN A 247 32.61 -1.02 5.41
CA ASN A 247 31.43 -1.84 5.19
C ASN A 247 30.16 -1.08 5.58
N GLY A 248 29.25 -0.90 4.63
CA GLY A 248 27.94 -0.29 4.83
C GLY A 248 26.86 -1.34 5.10
N PHE A 249 26.29 -1.34 6.30
CA PHE A 249 25.23 -2.28 6.72
C PHE A 249 23.87 -1.61 6.89
N ARG A 250 22.80 -2.39 6.67
CA ARG A 250 21.45 -2.05 7.14
C ARG A 250 21.31 -2.49 8.60
N TRP A 251 21.02 -1.55 9.49
CA TRP A 251 20.97 -1.79 10.93
C TRP A 251 19.57 -1.53 11.51
N PRO A 252 19.05 -2.38 12.41
CA PRO A 252 17.76 -2.13 13.07
C PRO A 252 17.79 -0.87 13.92
N TYR A 253 16.60 -0.33 14.18
CA TYR A 253 16.36 0.71 15.20
C TYR A 253 16.20 0.11 16.61
N GLY A 254 15.72 -1.15 16.71
CA GLY A 254 15.47 -1.84 17.98
C GLY A 254 14.00 -1.82 18.35
N ALA A 255 13.64 -1.19 19.46
CA ALA A 255 12.23 -0.96 19.82
C ALA A 255 11.59 0.07 18.89
N VAL A 256 10.48 -0.28 18.25
CA VAL A 256 9.73 0.56 17.30
C VAL A 256 8.23 0.51 17.53
N ALA A 257 7.48 1.43 16.92
CA ALA A 257 6.01 1.43 16.95
C ALA A 257 5.41 1.51 15.54
N ILE A 258 4.21 0.96 15.38
CA ILE A 258 3.43 0.97 14.13
C ILE A 258 2.00 1.38 14.48
N ILE A 259 1.48 2.39 13.80
CA ILE A 259 0.09 2.87 13.94
C ILE A 259 -0.56 2.88 12.55
N THR A 260 -1.69 2.19 12.39
CA THR A 260 -2.38 2.06 11.08
C THR A 260 -3.87 2.46 11.16
N PRO A 261 -4.45 2.93 10.04
CA PRO A 261 -5.83 3.44 10.00
C PRO A 261 -6.85 2.30 9.85
N PHE A 262 -8.11 2.69 9.64
CA PHE A 262 -9.24 1.77 9.52
C PHE A 262 -9.38 1.11 8.13
N ASN A 263 -8.92 1.75 7.06
CA ASN A 263 -9.42 1.51 5.70
C ASN A 263 -8.75 0.33 4.97
N PHE A 264 -7.55 -0.08 5.37
CA PHE A 264 -6.89 -1.31 4.94
C PHE A 264 -6.37 -2.06 6.19
N PRO A 265 -7.25 -2.77 6.90
CA PRO A 265 -6.98 -3.34 8.21
C PRO A 265 -6.10 -4.61 8.19
N LEU A 266 -5.74 -5.13 7.02
CA LEU A 266 -4.82 -6.24 6.84
C LEU A 266 -3.52 -5.79 6.14
N GLU A 267 -3.64 -5.17 4.96
CA GLU A 267 -2.47 -4.92 4.09
C GLU A 267 -1.46 -3.97 4.73
N ILE A 268 -1.89 -2.78 5.16
CA ILE A 268 -1.01 -1.79 5.80
C ILE A 268 -0.33 -2.37 7.06
N PRO A 269 -1.06 -2.91 8.07
CA PRO A 269 -0.43 -3.42 9.28
C PRO A 269 0.44 -4.66 9.05
N VAL A 270 0.09 -5.59 8.16
CA VAL A 270 0.95 -6.76 7.91
C VAL A 270 2.25 -6.36 7.21
N LEU A 271 2.17 -5.57 6.13
CA LEU A 271 3.36 -5.19 5.35
C LEU A 271 4.36 -4.42 6.23
N GLN A 272 3.88 -3.52 7.08
CA GLN A 272 4.73 -2.76 8.02
C GLN A 272 5.22 -3.61 9.20
N LEU A 273 4.38 -4.47 9.80
CA LEU A 273 4.77 -5.38 10.88
C LEU A 273 5.91 -6.29 10.45
N MET A 274 5.72 -6.96 9.32
CA MET A 274 6.70 -7.90 8.79
C MET A 274 7.97 -7.18 8.36
N GLY A 275 7.87 -6.01 7.71
CA GLY A 275 9.04 -5.17 7.39
C GLY A 275 9.86 -4.76 8.63
N ALA A 276 9.21 -4.38 9.72
CA ALA A 276 9.87 -4.06 10.99
C ALA A 276 10.61 -5.29 11.56
N LEU A 277 9.94 -6.44 11.60
CA LEU A 277 10.49 -7.71 12.10
C LEU A 277 11.67 -8.18 11.24
N TYR A 278 11.54 -8.18 9.91
CA TYR A 278 12.59 -8.60 8.97
C TYR A 278 13.91 -7.85 9.16
N MET A 279 13.85 -6.55 9.47
CA MET A 279 15.07 -5.74 9.67
C MET A 279 15.68 -5.88 11.07
N GLY A 280 15.03 -6.61 11.98
CA GLY A 280 15.55 -6.88 13.33
C GLY A 280 14.92 -6.07 14.47
N ASN A 281 13.81 -5.36 14.21
CA ASN A 281 13.15 -4.55 15.22
C ASN A 281 12.15 -5.38 16.07
N LYS A 282 11.78 -4.84 17.23
CA LYS A 282 10.61 -5.27 18.01
C LYS A 282 9.53 -4.19 17.91
N PRO A 283 8.45 -4.41 17.13
CA PRO A 283 7.35 -3.47 17.02
C PRO A 283 6.28 -3.68 18.10
N VAL A 284 5.74 -2.57 18.61
CA VAL A 284 4.35 -2.53 19.10
C VAL A 284 3.44 -2.08 17.96
N LEU A 285 2.37 -2.82 17.69
CA LEU A 285 1.41 -2.54 16.63
C LEU A 285 0.07 -2.08 17.21
N LYS A 286 -0.43 -0.93 16.72
CA LYS A 286 -1.75 -0.38 17.04
C LYS A 286 -2.52 -0.16 15.74
N VAL A 287 -3.62 -0.88 15.57
CA VAL A 287 -4.59 -0.68 14.47
C VAL A 287 -5.73 0.20 15.00
N ASP A 288 -6.52 0.86 14.13
CA ASP A 288 -7.78 1.50 14.55
C ASP A 288 -8.71 0.46 15.21
N SER A 289 -9.22 0.77 16.40
CA SER A 289 -10.06 -0.14 17.20
C SER A 289 -11.32 -0.59 16.44
N LYS A 290 -11.82 0.18 15.46
CA LYS A 290 -12.98 -0.21 14.63
C LYS A 290 -12.73 -1.51 13.85
N VAL A 291 -11.48 -1.79 13.50
CA VAL A 291 -11.11 -2.84 12.52
C VAL A 291 -10.02 -3.80 13.01
N CYS A 292 -9.45 -3.52 14.18
CA CYS A 292 -8.34 -4.24 14.80
C CYS A 292 -8.50 -5.77 14.88
N ILE A 293 -9.75 -6.27 14.90
CA ILE A 293 -10.07 -7.71 14.85
C ILE A 293 -9.42 -8.44 13.68
N VAL A 294 -9.32 -7.81 12.49
CA VAL A 294 -8.67 -8.40 11.30
C VAL A 294 -7.22 -8.71 11.60
N MET A 295 -6.51 -7.76 12.19
CA MET A 295 -5.09 -7.92 12.51
C MET A 295 -4.87 -8.87 13.68
N GLU A 296 -5.80 -8.94 14.65
CA GLU A 296 -5.74 -9.95 15.71
C GLU A 296 -5.77 -11.38 15.13
N GLN A 297 -6.71 -11.66 14.22
CA GLN A 297 -6.80 -12.97 13.57
C GLN A 297 -5.56 -13.26 12.70
N MET A 298 -4.99 -12.24 12.04
CA MET A 298 -3.74 -12.38 11.29
C MET A 298 -2.52 -12.64 12.20
N ILE A 299 -2.44 -12.01 13.38
CA ILE A 299 -1.40 -12.30 14.37
C ILE A 299 -1.53 -13.74 14.88
N ARG A 300 -2.76 -14.26 15.05
CA ARG A 300 -3.01 -15.68 15.39
C ARG A 300 -2.51 -16.61 14.27
N LEU A 301 -2.80 -16.30 13.00
CA LEU A 301 -2.24 -17.02 11.84
C LEU A 301 -0.70 -16.97 11.82
N LEU A 302 -0.09 -15.81 12.07
CA LEU A 302 1.37 -15.66 12.09
C LEU A 302 2.02 -16.48 13.22
N HIS A 303 1.40 -16.54 14.41
CA HIS A 303 1.84 -17.41 15.50
C HIS A 303 1.78 -18.89 15.11
N GLU A 304 0.70 -19.33 14.45
CA GLU A 304 0.57 -20.70 13.91
C GLU A 304 1.64 -21.01 12.85
N CYS A 305 2.03 -20.00 12.06
CA CYS A 305 3.14 -20.10 11.11
C CYS A 305 4.54 -20.09 11.77
N GLY A 306 4.62 -19.83 13.08
CA GLY A 306 5.86 -19.89 13.86
C GLY A 306 6.45 -18.54 14.29
N LEU A 307 5.71 -17.42 14.17
CA LEU A 307 6.13 -16.14 14.73
C LEU A 307 6.31 -16.26 16.26
N PRO A 308 7.51 -15.98 16.82
CA PRO A 308 7.69 -15.96 18.27
C PRO A 308 6.86 -14.84 18.91
N LYS A 309 6.02 -15.19 19.90
CA LYS A 309 5.06 -14.26 20.51
C LYS A 309 5.68 -13.09 21.26
N ASP A 310 6.97 -13.17 21.59
CA ASP A 310 7.73 -12.09 22.26
C ASP A 310 8.40 -11.11 21.28
N ASP A 311 8.38 -11.39 19.98
CA ASP A 311 9.01 -10.54 18.95
C ASP A 311 8.20 -9.27 18.64
N MET A 312 6.89 -9.26 18.93
CA MET A 312 6.00 -8.11 18.76
C MET A 312 4.98 -8.00 19.89
N ASP A 313 4.42 -6.82 20.08
CA ASP A 313 3.26 -6.59 20.94
C ASP A 313 2.12 -5.98 20.09
N PHE A 314 0.86 -6.22 20.45
CA PHE A 314 -0.34 -5.70 19.81
C PHE A 314 -1.23 -4.99 20.83
N ILE A 315 -1.48 -3.70 20.61
CA ILE A 315 -2.20 -2.83 21.53
C ILE A 315 -3.44 -2.21 20.88
N ASN A 316 -4.59 -2.43 21.51
CA ASN A 316 -5.83 -1.73 21.21
C ASN A 316 -6.00 -0.62 22.25
N THR A 317 -6.15 0.62 21.80
CA THR A 317 -6.18 1.80 22.65
C THR A 317 -6.56 3.03 21.82
N ASP A 318 -6.94 4.12 22.49
CA ASP A 318 -7.23 5.40 21.83
C ASP A 318 -5.95 6.14 21.36
N GLY A 319 -6.14 7.27 20.69
CA GLY A 319 -5.03 8.08 20.19
C GLY A 319 -4.21 8.74 21.31
N LEU A 320 -4.83 9.07 22.45
CA LEU A 320 -4.19 9.79 23.56
C LEU A 320 -3.24 8.86 24.33
N THR A 321 -3.74 7.68 24.68
CA THR A 321 -2.99 6.64 25.39
C THR A 321 -1.88 6.06 24.51
N MET A 322 -2.11 5.89 23.20
CA MET A 322 -1.02 5.54 22.27
C MET A 322 0.06 6.63 22.24
N ASN A 323 -0.32 7.91 22.21
CA ASN A 323 0.63 9.03 22.26
C ASN A 323 1.46 9.01 23.56
N LYS A 324 0.83 8.69 24.70
CA LYS A 324 1.51 8.52 25.99
C LYS A 324 2.49 7.35 25.98
N LEU A 325 2.07 6.18 25.48
CA LEU A 325 2.95 5.02 25.30
C LEU A 325 4.21 5.40 24.50
N LEU A 326 4.05 6.12 23.40
CA LEU A 326 5.16 6.55 22.56
C LEU A 326 6.13 7.50 23.31
N LEU A 327 5.61 8.44 24.10
CA LEU A 327 6.41 9.38 24.89
C LEU A 327 7.15 8.72 26.07
N GLU A 328 6.56 7.68 26.68
CA GLU A 328 7.17 6.93 27.77
C GLU A 328 8.19 5.88 27.28
N ALA A 329 7.80 5.05 26.31
CA ALA A 329 8.64 3.98 25.75
C ALA A 329 9.77 4.49 24.85
N LYS A 330 9.60 5.66 24.22
CA LYS A 330 10.59 6.33 23.35
C LYS A 330 11.15 5.39 22.28
N PRO A 331 10.28 4.80 21.43
CA PRO A 331 10.71 3.96 20.32
C PRO A 331 11.70 4.71 19.44
N GLN A 332 12.67 3.99 18.87
CA GLN A 332 13.72 4.61 18.06
C GLN A 332 13.22 5.02 16.67
N MET A 333 12.12 4.41 16.21
CA MET A 333 11.35 4.78 15.01
C MET A 333 9.86 4.47 15.23
N THR A 334 8.97 5.30 14.70
CA THR A 334 7.51 5.06 14.65
C THR A 334 7.01 5.20 13.22
N LEU A 335 6.38 4.16 12.66
CA LEU A 335 5.57 4.29 11.44
C LEU A 335 4.17 4.72 11.84
N PHE A 336 3.70 5.83 11.28
CA PHE A 336 2.30 6.25 11.37
C PHE A 336 1.69 6.31 9.97
N THR A 337 0.52 5.71 9.83
CA THR A 337 -0.35 5.87 8.66
C THR A 337 -1.71 6.41 9.08
N GLY A 338 -2.19 7.47 8.41
CA GLY A 338 -3.48 8.10 8.70
C GLY A 338 -3.50 9.62 8.47
N SER A 339 -4.42 10.36 9.09
CA SER A 339 -4.61 11.80 8.80
C SER A 339 -3.36 12.65 9.06
N SER A 340 -3.04 13.58 8.16
CA SER A 340 -1.89 14.50 8.26
C SER A 340 -1.84 15.28 9.58
N ARG A 341 -2.99 15.70 10.12
CA ARG A 341 -3.10 16.36 11.45
C ARG A 341 -2.47 15.54 12.58
N VAL A 342 -2.60 14.21 12.55
CA VAL A 342 -2.02 13.30 13.56
C VAL A 342 -0.56 12.99 13.21
N ALA A 343 -0.24 12.85 11.92
CA ALA A 343 1.13 12.67 11.44
C ALA A 343 2.05 13.81 11.92
N GLU A 344 1.65 15.08 11.73
CA GLU A 344 2.41 16.25 12.18
C GLU A 344 2.51 16.34 13.71
N LYS A 345 1.43 16.04 14.44
CA LYS A 345 1.47 15.98 15.91
C LYS A 345 2.52 14.96 16.39
N LEU A 346 2.51 13.76 15.82
CA LEU A 346 3.47 12.70 16.17
C LEU A 346 4.90 13.06 15.74
N ALA A 347 5.08 13.72 14.59
CA ALA A 347 6.38 14.22 14.15
C ALA A 347 6.96 15.24 15.14
N GLY A 348 6.14 16.15 15.67
CA GLY A 348 6.51 17.09 16.73
C GLY A 348 6.86 16.39 18.04
N ASP A 349 5.94 15.60 18.59
CA ASP A 349 6.09 14.90 19.87
C ASP A 349 7.31 13.96 19.88
N LEU A 350 7.57 13.26 18.77
CA LEU A 350 8.70 12.33 18.61
C LEU A 350 9.94 12.96 18.00
N ARG A 351 9.96 14.29 17.79
CA ARG A 351 11.11 15.06 17.29
C ARG A 351 11.68 14.48 15.98
N GLY A 352 10.79 14.19 15.04
CA GLY A 352 11.13 13.64 13.72
C GLY A 352 11.52 12.16 13.69
N ARG A 353 11.40 11.40 14.79
CA ARG A 353 11.63 9.93 14.83
C ARG A 353 10.46 9.14 14.24
N VAL A 354 9.99 9.55 13.08
CA VAL A 354 8.80 9.03 12.43
C VAL A 354 9.06 8.69 10.97
N LYS A 355 8.27 7.74 10.47
CA LYS A 355 7.97 7.57 9.05
C LYS A 355 6.47 7.70 8.86
N LEU A 356 6.05 8.46 7.84
CA LEU A 356 4.67 8.94 7.67
C LEU A 356 4.12 8.54 6.30
N GLU A 357 2.99 7.86 6.26
CA GLU A 357 2.12 7.81 5.09
C GLU A 357 0.81 8.49 5.47
N ASP A 358 0.68 9.77 5.10
CA ASP A 358 -0.42 10.61 5.54
C ASP A 358 -1.40 10.96 4.42
N ALA A 359 -2.24 11.97 4.66
CA ALA A 359 -3.40 12.30 3.82
C ALA A 359 -3.01 12.56 2.34
N GLY A 360 -3.91 12.20 1.42
CA GLY A 360 -3.75 12.44 -0.01
C GLY A 360 -4.75 13.46 -0.53
N PHE A 361 -4.34 14.31 -1.47
CA PHE A 361 -5.29 15.00 -2.36
C PHE A 361 -4.92 14.66 -3.80
N ASP A 362 -5.19 13.40 -4.14
CA ASP A 362 -4.60 12.79 -5.32
C ASP A 362 -5.35 13.19 -6.60
N TRP A 363 -4.56 13.51 -7.63
CA TRP A 363 -5.03 14.12 -8.86
C TRP A 363 -4.85 13.19 -10.07
N LYS A 364 -5.79 13.30 -11.01
CA LYS A 364 -5.67 12.72 -12.35
C LYS A 364 -5.71 13.82 -13.40
N ILE A 365 -4.76 13.83 -14.31
CA ILE A 365 -4.72 14.71 -15.49
C ILE A 365 -4.99 13.85 -16.73
N LEU A 366 -5.96 14.25 -17.55
CA LEU A 366 -6.20 13.69 -18.86
C LEU A 366 -5.52 14.56 -19.92
N GLY A 367 -4.66 13.96 -20.76
CA GLY A 367 -3.93 14.67 -21.82
C GLY A 367 -4.80 15.00 -23.05
N PRO A 368 -4.21 15.62 -24.09
CA PRO A 368 -4.94 16.03 -25.29
C PRO A 368 -5.43 14.86 -26.16
N ASP A 369 -4.79 13.69 -26.07
CA ASP A 369 -5.02 12.49 -26.87
C ASP A 369 -6.20 11.66 -26.36
N VAL A 370 -7.41 12.04 -26.77
CA VAL A 370 -8.65 11.32 -26.41
C VAL A 370 -8.70 9.94 -27.08
N GLN A 371 -8.55 8.88 -26.28
CA GLN A 371 -8.71 7.49 -26.71
C GLN A 371 -9.21 6.61 -25.54
N GLU A 372 -9.69 5.39 -25.82
CA GLU A 372 -10.10 4.41 -24.78
C GLU A 372 -11.12 4.95 -23.74
N VAL A 373 -12.04 5.83 -24.16
CA VAL A 373 -12.93 6.59 -23.26
C VAL A 373 -13.73 5.69 -22.29
N ASP A 374 -14.17 4.51 -22.73
CA ASP A 374 -14.84 3.52 -21.88
C ASP A 374 -13.93 2.98 -20.75
N TYR A 375 -12.68 2.68 -21.07
CA TYR A 375 -11.70 2.20 -20.09
C TYR A 375 -11.32 3.32 -19.12
N VAL A 376 -11.08 4.54 -19.62
CA VAL A 376 -10.72 5.69 -18.78
C VAL A 376 -11.89 6.08 -17.86
N ALA A 377 -13.14 6.06 -18.34
CA ALA A 377 -14.33 6.26 -17.50
C ALA A 377 -14.42 5.23 -16.36
N TRP A 378 -14.16 3.95 -16.67
CA TRP A 378 -14.12 2.88 -15.67
C TRP A 378 -13.00 3.06 -14.64
N VAL A 379 -11.79 3.44 -15.07
CA VAL A 379 -10.68 3.72 -14.13
C VAL A 379 -10.99 4.94 -13.26
N CYS A 380 -11.56 6.02 -13.80
CA CYS A 380 -11.98 7.18 -13.00
C CYS A 380 -13.06 6.85 -11.96
N ASP A 381 -14.07 6.05 -12.31
CA ASP A 381 -15.08 5.57 -11.37
C ASP A 381 -14.48 4.67 -10.27
N GLN A 382 -13.54 3.79 -10.64
CA GLN A 382 -12.85 2.92 -9.68
C GLN A 382 -11.92 3.68 -8.74
N ASP A 383 -11.16 4.66 -9.24
CA ASP A 383 -10.21 5.43 -8.44
C ASP A 383 -10.91 6.38 -7.45
N ALA A 384 -11.99 7.02 -7.86
CA ALA A 384 -12.74 7.95 -7.01
C ALA A 384 -13.66 7.24 -6.00
N TYR A 385 -14.28 6.10 -6.37
CA TYR A 385 -15.44 5.57 -5.63
C TYR A 385 -15.31 4.12 -5.14
N ALA A 386 -14.26 3.37 -5.48
CA ALA A 386 -14.02 2.09 -4.81
C ALA A 386 -13.77 2.29 -3.30
N CYS A 387 -14.34 1.42 -2.47
CA CYS A 387 -14.36 1.59 -1.00
C CYS A 387 -15.02 2.91 -0.54
N SER A 388 -15.96 3.46 -1.32
CA SER A 388 -16.55 4.79 -1.08
C SER A 388 -15.50 5.91 -1.02
N GLY A 389 -14.42 5.84 -1.81
CA GLY A 389 -13.34 6.85 -1.80
C GLY A 389 -12.43 6.81 -0.56
N GLN A 390 -12.60 5.83 0.34
CA GLN A 390 -11.82 5.69 1.57
C GLN A 390 -10.45 5.05 1.32
N LYS A 391 -9.68 5.63 0.40
CA LYS A 391 -8.29 5.27 0.14
C LYS A 391 -7.47 6.56 0.17
N CYS A 392 -6.32 6.53 0.81
CA CYS A 392 -5.33 7.61 0.68
C CYS A 392 -4.97 7.86 -0.79
N SER A 393 -4.99 6.80 -1.62
CA SER A 393 -4.79 6.84 -3.07
C SER A 393 -5.99 7.26 -3.96
N SER A 394 -7.12 7.68 -3.38
CA SER A 394 -8.35 7.92 -4.16
C SER A 394 -8.34 9.24 -4.94
N GLN A 395 -8.79 9.17 -6.19
CA GLN A 395 -8.88 10.34 -7.09
C GLN A 395 -9.83 11.38 -6.50
N SER A 396 -9.24 12.42 -5.92
CA SER A 396 -9.93 13.53 -5.29
C SER A 396 -10.20 14.66 -6.28
N ILE A 397 -9.36 14.81 -7.31
CA ILE A 397 -9.59 15.75 -8.42
C ILE A 397 -9.24 15.15 -9.80
N LEU A 398 -10.07 15.50 -10.79
CA LEU A 398 -9.86 15.21 -12.20
C LEU A 398 -9.67 16.51 -13.00
N PHE A 399 -8.48 16.72 -13.55
CA PHE A 399 -8.19 17.76 -14.54
C PHE A 399 -8.40 17.20 -15.95
N MET A 400 -9.45 17.66 -16.60
CA MET A 400 -9.90 17.19 -17.91
C MET A 400 -9.48 18.17 -19.01
N HIS A 401 -8.65 17.75 -19.96
CA HIS A 401 -8.34 18.57 -21.14
C HIS A 401 -9.61 18.81 -21.97
N GLU A 402 -9.78 19.99 -22.57
CA GLU A 402 -10.99 20.40 -23.30
C GLU A 402 -11.45 19.38 -24.37
N ASN A 403 -10.51 18.70 -25.04
CA ASN A 403 -10.79 17.61 -25.97
C ASN A 403 -11.68 16.50 -25.35
N TRP A 404 -11.46 16.15 -24.07
CA TRP A 404 -12.27 15.16 -23.34
C TRP A 404 -13.64 15.68 -22.94
N ALA A 405 -13.84 17.00 -22.80
CA ALA A 405 -15.15 17.59 -22.50
C ALA A 405 -16.16 17.35 -23.63
N SER A 406 -15.68 17.26 -24.88
CA SER A 406 -16.48 16.87 -26.05
C SER A 406 -16.80 15.36 -26.12
N SER A 407 -16.14 14.55 -25.30
CA SER A 407 -16.27 13.09 -25.31
C SER A 407 -17.43 12.59 -24.45
N SER A 408 -17.69 11.29 -24.49
CA SER A 408 -18.69 10.64 -23.62
C SER A 408 -18.19 10.30 -22.20
N LEU A 409 -17.01 10.79 -21.79
CA LEU A 409 -16.39 10.51 -20.49
C LEU A 409 -17.32 10.83 -19.30
N VAL A 410 -17.77 12.09 -19.15
CA VAL A 410 -18.59 12.51 -18.00
C VAL A 410 -19.94 11.77 -17.95
N PRO A 411 -20.67 11.60 -19.07
CA PRO A 411 -21.85 10.71 -19.11
C PRO A 411 -21.56 9.27 -18.68
N LYS A 412 -20.44 8.66 -19.12
CA LYS A 412 -20.06 7.29 -18.73
C LYS A 412 -19.65 7.19 -17.26
N MET A 413 -18.92 8.18 -16.72
CA MET A 413 -18.61 8.26 -15.29
C MET A 413 -19.89 8.35 -14.45
N LYS A 414 -20.86 9.19 -14.86
CA LYS A 414 -22.18 9.29 -14.22
C LYS A 414 -22.95 7.97 -14.26
N GLU A 415 -22.94 7.28 -15.40
CA GLU A 415 -23.59 5.99 -15.56
C GLU A 415 -22.95 4.92 -14.64
N LEU A 416 -21.63 4.81 -14.63
CA LEU A 416 -20.88 3.88 -13.79
C LEU A 416 -21.13 4.15 -12.30
N ALA A 417 -21.03 5.41 -11.88
CA ALA A 417 -21.36 5.87 -10.53
C ALA A 417 -22.78 5.45 -10.11
N SER A 418 -23.78 5.60 -10.99
CA SER A 418 -25.18 5.26 -10.70
C SER A 418 -25.46 3.76 -10.53
N ARG A 419 -24.54 2.89 -10.98
CA ARG A 419 -24.65 1.43 -10.83
C ARG A 419 -24.14 0.96 -9.47
N ARG A 420 -23.43 1.80 -8.71
CA ARG A 420 -22.89 1.47 -7.38
C ARG A 420 -24.01 1.44 -6.35
N LYS A 421 -23.98 0.44 -5.48
CA LYS A 421 -25.08 0.13 -4.55
C LYS A 421 -24.58 -0.52 -3.24
N LEU A 422 -25.43 -0.51 -2.23
CA LEU A 422 -25.08 -0.96 -0.88
C LEU A 422 -25.01 -2.49 -0.77
N GLU A 423 -25.81 -3.22 -1.55
CA GLU A 423 -25.97 -4.68 -1.45
C GLU A 423 -24.71 -5.46 -1.83
N ASP A 424 -23.81 -4.88 -2.62
CA ASP A 424 -22.50 -5.45 -2.96
C ASP A 424 -21.31 -4.60 -2.48
N LEU A 425 -21.59 -3.58 -1.64
CA LEU A 425 -20.63 -2.63 -1.08
C LEU A 425 -19.73 -1.96 -2.14
N THR A 426 -20.24 -1.76 -3.36
CA THR A 426 -19.61 -0.88 -4.37
C THR A 426 -19.79 0.60 -4.04
N ILE A 427 -20.78 0.92 -3.19
CA ILE A 427 -20.84 2.09 -2.32
C ILE A 427 -21.28 1.63 -0.93
N GLY A 428 -20.89 2.33 0.14
CA GLY A 428 -21.18 1.93 1.52
C GLY A 428 -20.73 2.97 2.56
N PRO A 429 -20.82 2.62 3.86
CA PRO A 429 -20.49 3.51 4.98
C PRO A 429 -19.14 4.22 4.86
N VAL A 430 -19.11 5.49 5.23
CA VAL A 430 -17.91 6.34 5.32
C VAL A 430 -17.55 6.53 6.79
N LEU A 431 -16.49 5.89 7.27
CA LEU A 431 -16.25 5.71 8.71
C LEU A 431 -15.67 6.95 9.43
N THR A 432 -15.30 7.99 8.69
CA THR A 432 -14.59 9.18 9.22
C THR A 432 -15.16 10.53 8.79
N VAL A 433 -16.13 10.55 7.87
CA VAL A 433 -16.79 11.77 7.40
C VAL A 433 -18.29 11.51 7.32
N THR A 434 -19.10 12.30 8.02
CA THR A 434 -20.56 12.11 8.07
C THR A 434 -21.23 12.65 6.80
N THR A 435 -22.46 12.22 6.55
CA THR A 435 -23.30 12.73 5.45
C THR A 435 -23.45 14.26 5.53
N ALA A 436 -23.67 14.80 6.72
CA ALA A 436 -23.79 16.24 6.93
C ALA A 436 -22.48 16.99 6.61
N GLN A 437 -21.31 16.44 6.96
CA GLN A 437 -20.02 17.04 6.62
C GLN A 437 -19.78 17.07 5.11
N MET A 438 -20.08 15.98 4.40
CA MET A 438 -19.97 15.92 2.94
C MET A 438 -20.94 16.87 2.24
N MET A 439 -22.21 16.93 2.67
CA MET A 439 -23.20 17.86 2.11
C MET A 439 -22.80 19.32 2.30
N ASN A 440 -22.42 19.73 3.52
CA ASN A 440 -21.95 21.10 3.78
C ASN A 440 -20.64 21.43 3.03
N HIS A 441 -19.78 20.45 2.72
CA HIS A 441 -18.63 20.69 1.85
C HIS A 441 -19.07 20.91 0.39
N ILE A 442 -19.97 20.07 -0.13
CA ILE A 442 -20.54 20.23 -1.49
C ILE A 442 -21.26 21.59 -1.63
N GLU A 443 -22.05 22.00 -0.64
CA GLU A 443 -22.74 23.29 -0.62
C GLU A 443 -21.75 24.46 -0.74
N LYS A 444 -20.64 24.43 0.00
CA LYS A 444 -19.59 25.45 -0.10
C LYS A 444 -18.86 25.44 -1.44
N LEU A 445 -18.62 24.27 -2.05
CA LEU A 445 -18.08 24.21 -3.41
C LEU A 445 -19.06 24.82 -4.43
N LEU A 446 -20.38 24.74 -4.18
CA LEU A 446 -21.42 25.31 -5.03
C LEU A 446 -21.60 26.84 -4.87
N GLU A 447 -20.99 27.45 -3.86
CA GLU A 447 -20.89 28.92 -3.74
C GLU A 447 -19.86 29.51 -4.72
N ILE A 448 -18.94 28.69 -5.24
CA ILE A 448 -17.90 29.12 -6.20
C ILE A 448 -18.54 29.40 -7.58
N PRO A 449 -18.28 30.56 -8.22
CA PRO A 449 -18.86 30.89 -9.52
C PRO A 449 -18.62 29.83 -10.60
N GLY A 450 -19.68 29.50 -11.36
CA GLY A 450 -19.61 28.53 -12.46
C GLY A 450 -19.49 27.06 -12.03
N SER A 451 -19.48 26.76 -10.72
CA SER A 451 -19.53 25.40 -10.21
C SER A 451 -20.89 24.73 -10.45
N LYS A 452 -20.93 23.39 -10.43
CA LYS A 452 -22.16 22.60 -10.57
C LYS A 452 -21.96 21.14 -10.15
N VAL A 453 -22.98 20.49 -9.61
CA VAL A 453 -22.98 19.03 -9.44
C VAL A 453 -23.13 18.37 -10.82
N LEU A 454 -22.18 17.51 -11.21
CA LEU A 454 -22.28 16.70 -12.43
C LEU A 454 -23.18 15.48 -12.22
N PHE A 455 -23.02 14.83 -11.06
CA PHE A 455 -23.82 13.72 -10.55
C PHE A 455 -23.58 13.50 -9.05
N GLY A 456 -24.45 12.74 -8.40
CA GLY A 456 -24.45 12.56 -6.95
C GLY A 456 -25.07 13.76 -6.22
N GLY A 457 -24.40 14.24 -5.18
CA GLY A 457 -24.86 15.38 -4.36
C GLY A 457 -26.04 15.04 -3.45
N GLN A 458 -26.20 13.76 -3.09
CA GLN A 458 -27.33 13.25 -2.32
C GLN A 458 -26.88 12.11 -1.38
N PRO A 459 -27.51 11.98 -0.20
CA PRO A 459 -27.37 10.81 0.66
C PRO A 459 -27.76 9.51 -0.06
N LEU A 460 -27.31 8.37 0.48
CA LEU A 460 -27.93 7.08 0.18
C LEU A 460 -29.33 7.01 0.81
N GLU A 461 -30.15 6.10 0.30
CA GLU A 461 -31.53 5.86 0.75
C GLU A 461 -31.67 4.38 1.17
N ASN A 462 -32.69 4.06 1.96
CA ASN A 462 -33.04 2.67 2.35
C ASN A 462 -31.92 1.89 3.06
N HIS A 463 -31.24 2.51 4.03
CA HIS A 463 -30.16 1.88 4.80
C HIS A 463 -30.32 2.08 6.31
N SER A 464 -29.57 1.30 7.10
CA SER A 464 -29.49 1.40 8.57
C SER A 464 -28.11 1.86 9.08
N ILE A 465 -27.27 2.41 8.20
CA ILE A 465 -25.97 3.02 8.53
C ILE A 465 -26.18 4.08 9.63
N PRO A 466 -25.48 4.02 10.77
CA PRO A 466 -25.67 4.97 11.86
C PRO A 466 -25.06 6.35 11.55
N ASP A 467 -25.69 7.42 12.03
CA ASP A 467 -25.36 8.83 11.70
C ASP A 467 -23.92 9.28 12.02
N ILE A 468 -23.20 8.50 12.84
CA ILE A 468 -21.76 8.70 13.09
C ILE A 468 -20.89 8.44 11.85
N TYR A 469 -21.43 7.74 10.86
CA TYR A 469 -20.80 7.40 9.59
C TYR A 469 -21.55 8.08 8.43
N GLY A 470 -20.84 8.38 7.35
CA GLY A 470 -21.44 8.96 6.14
C GLY A 470 -22.08 7.91 5.24
N ALA A 471 -23.13 8.31 4.53
CA ALA A 471 -23.85 7.49 3.56
C ALA A 471 -24.24 8.39 2.37
N MET A 472 -23.37 8.46 1.35
CA MET A 472 -23.51 9.35 0.20
C MET A 472 -23.45 8.59 -1.12
N LYS A 473 -24.25 9.02 -2.11
CA LYS A 473 -24.10 8.58 -3.51
C LYS A 473 -22.76 9.09 -4.06
N PRO A 474 -22.10 8.35 -4.98
CA PRO A 474 -20.88 8.84 -5.63
C PRO A 474 -21.11 10.20 -6.28
N THR A 475 -20.29 11.19 -5.92
CA THR A 475 -20.51 12.59 -6.23
C THR A 475 -19.34 13.20 -6.99
N ALA A 476 -19.64 14.02 -8.00
CA ALA A 476 -18.67 14.84 -8.71
C ALA A 476 -19.16 16.28 -8.81
N VAL A 477 -18.36 17.23 -8.33
CA VAL A 477 -18.62 18.68 -8.42
C VAL A 477 -17.65 19.28 -9.43
N PHE A 478 -18.18 19.92 -10.47
CA PHE A 478 -17.39 20.67 -11.43
C PHE A 478 -17.04 22.06 -10.87
N ILE A 479 -15.79 22.50 -11.05
CA ILE A 479 -15.30 23.82 -10.66
C ILE A 479 -14.35 24.34 -11.76
N PRO A 480 -14.55 25.56 -12.30
CA PRO A 480 -13.64 26.15 -13.28
C PRO A 480 -12.20 26.28 -12.73
N ILE A 481 -11.18 26.02 -13.55
CA ILE A 481 -9.78 25.99 -13.08
C ILE A 481 -9.30 27.37 -12.61
N GLU A 482 -9.77 28.44 -13.24
CA GLU A 482 -9.44 29.82 -12.88
C GLU A 482 -10.08 30.23 -11.54
N GLU A 483 -11.24 29.67 -11.20
CA GLU A 483 -11.92 29.89 -9.92
C GLU A 483 -11.31 29.04 -8.81
N MET A 484 -10.95 27.79 -9.10
CA MET A 484 -10.20 26.91 -8.18
C MET A 484 -8.88 27.52 -7.74
N LEU A 485 -8.16 28.17 -8.65
CA LEU A 485 -6.82 28.73 -8.38
C LEU A 485 -6.82 30.04 -7.58
N LYS A 486 -7.98 30.61 -7.25
CA LYS A 486 -8.04 31.77 -6.35
C LYS A 486 -7.72 31.36 -4.92
N ASP A 487 -7.01 32.19 -4.18
CA ASP A 487 -6.49 31.83 -2.85
C ASP A 487 -7.61 31.59 -1.82
N GLU A 488 -8.72 32.31 -1.95
CA GLU A 488 -9.94 32.11 -1.15
C GLU A 488 -10.62 30.75 -1.38
N ASN A 489 -10.45 30.17 -2.58
CA ASN A 489 -11.10 28.91 -2.99
C ASN A 489 -10.17 27.70 -2.88
N PHE A 490 -8.87 27.87 -3.15
CA PHE A 490 -7.94 26.76 -3.36
C PHE A 490 -7.94 25.75 -2.21
N HIS A 491 -7.83 26.21 -0.96
CA HIS A 491 -7.86 25.32 0.20
C HIS A 491 -9.19 24.56 0.32
N LEU A 492 -10.33 25.20 0.04
CA LEU A 492 -11.64 24.54 0.07
C LEU A 492 -11.70 23.43 -1.00
N VAL A 493 -11.25 23.74 -2.23
CA VAL A 493 -11.24 22.78 -3.35
C VAL A 493 -10.26 21.63 -3.10
N THR A 494 -9.10 21.88 -2.48
CA THR A 494 -8.08 20.86 -2.19
C THR A 494 -8.16 20.29 -0.77
N THR A 495 -9.32 20.34 -0.12
CA THR A 495 -9.54 19.65 1.15
C THR A 495 -9.82 18.18 0.89
N GLU A 496 -9.03 17.27 1.46
CA GLU A 496 -9.29 15.82 1.43
C GLU A 496 -10.67 15.52 2.05
N ILE A 497 -11.58 14.99 1.24
CA ILE A 497 -12.83 14.40 1.71
C ILE A 497 -12.69 12.90 1.55
N PHE A 498 -12.41 12.22 2.66
CA PHE A 498 -12.18 10.77 2.71
C PHE A 498 -13.49 9.96 2.58
N GLY A 499 -14.16 10.14 1.43
CA GLY A 499 -15.51 9.68 1.11
C GLY A 499 -15.75 9.74 -0.40
N PRO A 500 -16.96 9.41 -0.89
CA PRO A 500 -17.22 9.19 -2.31
C PRO A 500 -17.49 10.49 -3.09
N LEU A 501 -16.55 11.44 -3.00
CA LEU A 501 -16.64 12.77 -3.59
C LEU A 501 -15.35 13.09 -4.37
N GLN A 502 -15.49 13.67 -5.56
CA GLN A 502 -14.37 14.25 -6.31
C GLN A 502 -14.72 15.63 -6.87
N VAL A 503 -13.69 16.45 -7.09
CA VAL A 503 -13.75 17.66 -7.91
C VAL A 503 -13.42 17.30 -9.36
N VAL A 504 -14.07 17.96 -10.31
CA VAL A 504 -13.70 17.91 -11.74
C VAL A 504 -13.44 19.33 -12.21
N SER A 505 -12.32 19.54 -12.89
CA SER A 505 -11.97 20.83 -13.49
C SER A 505 -11.57 20.63 -14.96
N GLU A 506 -11.80 21.63 -15.79
CA GLU A 506 -11.50 21.60 -17.22
C GLU A 506 -10.36 22.57 -17.53
N TYR A 507 -9.46 22.20 -18.44
CA TYR A 507 -8.37 23.06 -18.89
C TYR A 507 -8.17 22.97 -20.41
N LYS A 508 -7.82 24.10 -21.01
CA LYS A 508 -7.52 24.21 -22.45
C LYS A 508 -6.08 23.82 -22.78
N GLN A 509 -5.80 23.65 -24.07
CA GLN A 509 -4.48 23.32 -24.62
C GLN A 509 -3.34 24.25 -24.14
N ASP A 510 -3.63 25.53 -23.89
CA ASP A 510 -2.67 26.53 -23.39
C ASP A 510 -2.67 26.68 -21.85
N GLN A 511 -3.58 26.00 -21.14
CA GLN A 511 -3.76 26.11 -19.69
C GLN A 511 -3.08 25.00 -18.88
N LEU A 512 -2.27 24.12 -19.47
CA LEU A 512 -1.53 23.09 -18.73
C LEU A 512 -0.70 23.66 -17.58
N VAL A 513 -0.16 24.88 -17.73
CA VAL A 513 0.57 25.59 -16.66
C VAL A 513 -0.30 25.87 -15.44
N LEU A 514 -1.61 26.09 -15.61
CA LEU A 514 -2.55 26.30 -14.51
C LEU A 514 -2.77 24.99 -13.73
N VAL A 515 -2.88 23.86 -14.43
CA VAL A 515 -2.99 22.52 -13.81
C VAL A 515 -1.73 22.20 -13.01
N LEU A 516 -0.54 22.39 -13.60
CA LEU A 516 0.73 22.14 -12.91
C LEU A 516 0.91 23.06 -11.69
N ASN A 517 0.53 24.33 -11.79
CA ASN A 517 0.52 25.25 -10.65
C ASN A 517 -0.49 24.81 -9.56
N ALA A 518 -1.62 24.18 -9.92
CA ALA A 518 -2.54 23.62 -8.93
C ALA A 518 -1.91 22.43 -8.19
N CYS A 519 -1.28 21.50 -8.92
CA CYS A 519 -0.58 20.35 -8.32
C CYS A 519 0.60 20.75 -7.42
N GLU A 520 1.41 21.74 -7.83
CA GLU A 520 2.53 22.26 -7.05
C GLU A 520 2.10 22.97 -5.75
N ARG A 521 0.90 23.57 -5.74
CA ARG A 521 0.34 24.25 -4.55
C ARG A 521 -0.29 23.30 -3.54
N MET A 522 -0.50 22.03 -3.88
CA MET A 522 -1.05 21.04 -2.94
C MET A 522 0.00 20.66 -1.90
N ASN A 523 -0.40 20.52 -0.64
CA ASN A 523 0.53 20.16 0.45
C ASN A 523 0.85 18.65 0.51
N ALA A 524 0.10 17.82 -0.22
CA ALA A 524 0.19 16.36 -0.19
C ALA A 524 0.58 15.81 -1.56
N HIS A 525 1.56 14.91 -1.58
CA HIS A 525 2.17 14.37 -2.80
C HIS A 525 2.25 12.83 -2.76
N LEU A 526 1.09 12.18 -2.61
CA LEU A 526 0.98 10.73 -2.44
C LEU A 526 0.88 10.00 -3.79
N THR A 527 -0.30 9.94 -4.43
CA THR A 527 -0.45 9.32 -5.76
C THR A 527 -0.95 10.29 -6.82
N ALA A 528 -0.72 9.95 -8.08
CA ALA A 528 -1.21 10.72 -9.20
C ALA A 528 -1.34 9.87 -10.47
N ALA A 529 -2.11 10.37 -11.44
CA ALA A 529 -2.29 9.72 -12.73
C ALA A 529 -2.19 10.72 -13.90
N VAL A 530 -1.37 10.40 -14.91
CA VAL A 530 -1.26 11.15 -16.17
C VAL A 530 -1.76 10.26 -17.31
N VAL A 531 -3.02 10.45 -17.69
CA VAL A 531 -3.72 9.66 -18.71
C VAL A 531 -3.48 10.28 -20.08
N SER A 532 -2.39 9.86 -20.70
CA SER A 532 -1.96 10.22 -22.06
C SER A 532 -0.95 9.18 -22.54
N ASN A 533 -0.82 8.99 -23.85
CA ASN A 533 0.27 8.26 -24.50
C ASN A 533 1.26 9.19 -25.22
N GLU A 534 1.01 10.51 -25.27
CA GLU A 534 1.94 11.46 -25.89
C GLU A 534 3.21 11.64 -25.04
N PRO A 535 4.39 11.19 -25.50
CA PRO A 535 5.57 11.16 -24.63
C PRO A 535 6.04 12.55 -24.17
N LEU A 536 5.81 13.59 -24.98
CA LEU A 536 6.16 14.97 -24.64
C LEU A 536 5.24 15.52 -23.54
N PHE A 537 3.93 15.26 -23.62
CA PHE A 537 2.98 15.64 -22.57
C PHE A 537 3.29 14.90 -21.26
N LEU A 538 3.53 13.58 -21.34
CA LEU A 538 3.93 12.78 -20.18
C LEU A 538 5.21 13.32 -19.52
N GLN A 539 6.25 13.62 -20.31
CA GLN A 539 7.51 14.15 -19.78
C GLN A 539 7.37 15.54 -19.15
N GLU A 540 6.58 16.44 -19.76
CA GLU A 540 6.33 17.78 -19.21
C GLU A 540 5.61 17.71 -17.85
N VAL A 541 4.59 16.85 -17.72
CA VAL A 541 3.84 16.69 -16.46
C VAL A 541 4.68 15.97 -15.41
N LEU A 542 5.32 14.85 -15.76
CA LEU A 542 6.15 14.07 -14.83
C LEU A 542 7.40 14.84 -14.36
N GLY A 543 8.00 15.67 -15.22
CA GLY A 543 9.15 16.50 -14.87
C GLY A 543 8.81 17.71 -14.00
N ARG A 544 7.50 18.01 -13.81
CA ARG A 544 6.98 19.19 -13.10
C ARG A 544 5.89 18.83 -12.08
N SER A 545 5.97 17.64 -11.50
CA SER A 545 5.10 17.18 -10.41
C SER A 545 5.87 16.32 -9.42
N VAL A 546 5.31 16.14 -8.21
CA VAL A 546 6.05 15.59 -7.05
C VAL A 546 5.54 14.22 -6.59
N ASN A 547 4.26 13.87 -6.83
CA ASN A 547 3.58 12.75 -6.19
C ASN A 547 4.36 11.42 -6.25
N GLY A 548 4.68 10.87 -5.08
CA GLY A 548 5.66 9.78 -4.92
C GLY A 548 5.28 8.46 -5.59
N THR A 549 4.00 8.27 -5.89
CA THR A 549 3.48 7.13 -6.66
C THR A 549 2.65 7.61 -7.85
N THR A 550 3.31 8.13 -8.88
CA THR A 550 2.66 8.62 -10.11
C THR A 550 2.60 7.55 -11.20
N TYR A 551 1.41 7.32 -11.77
CA TYR A 551 1.20 6.44 -12.93
C TYR A 551 1.06 7.25 -14.22
N ALA A 552 1.63 6.76 -15.32
CA ALA A 552 1.60 7.42 -16.62
C ALA A 552 1.22 6.45 -17.75
N GLY A 553 0.58 6.95 -18.80
CA GLY A 553 0.02 6.16 -19.91
C GLY A 553 -1.50 6.21 -19.96
N ILE A 554 -2.13 5.84 -21.08
CA ILE A 554 -3.60 5.83 -21.20
C ILE A 554 -4.33 4.93 -20.18
N ARG A 555 -3.61 4.01 -19.53
CA ARG A 555 -4.12 3.12 -18.48
C ARG A 555 -3.76 3.57 -17.06
N ALA A 556 -3.28 4.81 -16.88
CA ALA A 556 -2.93 5.37 -15.59
C ALA A 556 -4.15 5.46 -14.65
N ARG A 557 -3.90 5.16 -13.38
CA ARG A 557 -4.85 5.12 -12.27
C ARG A 557 -4.21 5.78 -11.05
N THR A 558 -4.97 6.19 -10.05
CA THR A 558 -4.39 6.66 -8.77
C THR A 558 -4.31 5.50 -7.76
N THR A 559 -5.33 4.63 -7.73
CA THR A 559 -5.49 3.61 -6.69
C THR A 559 -4.81 2.27 -6.98
N GLY A 560 -4.62 1.47 -5.93
CA GLY A 560 -4.28 0.05 -6.05
C GLY A 560 -2.85 -0.19 -6.53
N ALA A 561 -1.87 0.40 -5.83
CA ALA A 561 -0.48 -0.02 -5.92
C ALA A 561 -0.33 -1.41 -5.31
N PRO A 562 0.17 -2.43 -6.04
CA PRO A 562 0.47 -3.73 -5.46
C PRO A 562 1.89 -3.73 -4.87
N GLN A 563 2.20 -4.76 -4.08
CA GLN A 563 3.47 -4.99 -3.41
C GLN A 563 4.72 -5.06 -4.32
N ASN A 564 4.56 -5.08 -5.65
CA ASN A 564 5.65 -5.21 -6.61
C ASN A 564 6.29 -3.87 -7.02
N HIS A 565 5.76 -2.74 -6.57
CA HIS A 565 6.38 -1.42 -6.73
C HIS A 565 6.15 -0.55 -5.49
N TRP A 566 6.85 0.57 -5.41
CA TRP A 566 6.71 1.51 -4.30
C TRP A 566 5.28 2.05 -4.21
N PHE A 567 4.81 2.22 -2.98
CA PHE A 567 3.69 3.07 -2.63
C PHE A 567 4.11 3.92 -1.43
N GLY A 568 3.80 5.21 -1.48
CA GLY A 568 4.18 6.20 -0.47
C GLY A 568 4.44 7.59 -1.08
N PRO A 569 4.46 8.66 -0.25
CA PRO A 569 4.61 10.02 -0.72
C PRO A 569 6.06 10.38 -1.07
N ALA A 570 6.23 11.52 -1.73
CA ALA A 570 7.53 12.18 -1.94
C ALA A 570 7.46 13.65 -1.50
N GLY A 571 8.58 14.37 -1.57
CA GLY A 571 8.71 15.74 -1.05
C GLY A 571 8.99 15.83 0.45
N ASP A 572 8.76 14.75 1.23
CA ASP A 572 9.02 14.71 2.67
C ASP A 572 10.14 13.68 3.03
N PRO A 573 11.23 14.07 3.73
CA PRO A 573 12.23 13.11 4.24
C PRO A 573 11.68 12.08 5.26
N ARG A 574 10.51 12.36 5.85
CA ARG A 574 9.76 11.45 6.73
C ARG A 574 8.83 10.51 5.94
N GLY A 575 8.56 10.76 4.67
CA GLY A 575 7.64 9.97 3.85
C GLY A 575 7.94 8.47 3.93
N ALA A 576 6.94 7.64 4.17
CA ALA A 576 7.08 6.20 4.31
C ALA A 576 6.81 5.47 3.00
N GLY A 577 7.59 4.43 2.72
CA GLY A 577 7.24 3.44 1.70
C GLY A 577 6.55 2.23 2.31
N ILE A 578 5.90 1.42 1.47
CA ILE A 578 5.40 0.09 1.84
C ILE A 578 5.66 -0.96 0.74
N GLY A 579 5.59 -2.24 1.09
CA GLY A 579 5.60 -3.39 0.18
C GLY A 579 6.97 -3.83 -0.38
N THR A 580 7.74 -2.90 -0.94
CA THR A 580 9.00 -3.23 -1.64
C THR A 580 10.19 -3.49 -0.71
N PRO A 581 11.23 -4.21 -1.18
CA PRO A 581 12.51 -4.30 -0.44
C PRO A 581 13.09 -2.93 -0.09
N GLU A 582 12.98 -1.95 -0.99
CA GLU A 582 13.43 -0.56 -0.84
C GLU A 582 12.68 0.15 0.28
N ALA A 583 11.34 0.05 0.28
CA ALA A 583 10.49 0.55 1.35
C ALA A 583 10.88 -0.04 2.72
N ILE A 584 11.02 -1.37 2.81
CA ILE A 584 11.38 -2.04 4.06
C ILE A 584 12.75 -1.58 4.56
N LYS A 585 13.77 -1.57 3.69
CA LYS A 585 15.11 -1.09 4.05
C LYS A 585 15.08 0.37 4.51
N PHE A 586 14.31 1.23 3.84
CA PHE A 586 14.26 2.67 4.12
C PHE A 586 13.48 3.01 5.41
N VAL A 587 12.35 2.34 5.67
CA VAL A 587 11.51 2.60 6.85
C VAL A 587 12.08 1.90 8.10
N TRP A 588 12.59 0.67 7.96
CA TRP A 588 12.87 -0.21 9.09
C TRP A 588 14.36 -0.45 9.41
N SER A 589 15.27 0.22 8.70
CA SER A 589 16.69 0.20 9.05
C SER A 589 17.40 1.53 8.77
N CYS A 590 18.44 1.81 9.56
CA CYS A 590 19.40 2.89 9.28
C CYS A 590 20.69 2.35 8.64
N HIS A 591 21.56 3.25 8.20
CA HIS A 591 22.91 2.90 7.77
C HIS A 591 23.83 2.77 8.98
N ARG A 592 24.68 1.73 9.00
CA ARG A 592 25.81 1.62 9.91
C ARG A 592 27.08 1.32 9.12
N GLU A 593 28.02 2.24 9.15
CA GLU A 593 29.37 2.01 8.65
C GLU A 593 30.18 1.24 9.71
N ILE A 594 30.92 0.22 9.29
CA ILE A 594 31.90 -0.50 10.10
C ILE A 594 33.20 -0.50 9.30
N ILE A 595 34.27 0.00 9.90
CA ILE A 595 35.60 0.04 9.28
C ILE A 595 36.48 -0.98 10.00
N TYR A 596 36.95 -1.97 9.26
CA TYR A 596 38.02 -2.85 9.70
C TYR A 596 39.34 -2.18 9.34
N ASP A 597 40.26 -2.10 10.29
CA ASP A 597 41.64 -1.68 10.07
C ASP A 597 42.55 -2.59 10.90
N ILE A 598 42.80 -3.79 10.36
CA ILE A 598 43.41 -4.91 11.08
C ILE A 598 44.94 -4.99 10.89
N GLY A 599 45.51 -4.08 10.09
CA GLY A 599 46.92 -4.09 9.72
C GLY A 599 47.32 -5.17 8.70
N PRO A 600 48.62 -5.46 8.55
CA PRO A 600 49.70 -5.12 9.49
C PRO A 600 49.99 -3.62 9.57
N VAL A 601 50.51 -3.19 10.72
CA VAL A 601 51.16 -1.89 10.85
C VAL A 601 52.30 -1.81 9.80
N PRO A 602 52.44 -0.72 9.05
CA PRO A 602 53.50 -0.61 8.04
C PRO A 602 54.89 -0.86 8.62
N HIS A 603 55.77 -1.56 7.90
CA HIS A 603 57.14 -1.82 8.36
C HIS A 603 57.96 -0.53 8.58
N LEU A 604 57.58 0.57 7.92
CA LEU A 604 58.18 1.90 8.08
C LEU A 604 57.41 2.78 9.10
N TRP A 605 56.52 2.19 9.91
CA TRP A 605 55.83 2.92 10.96
C TRP A 605 56.76 3.15 12.14
N GLU A 606 57.10 4.41 12.35
CA GLU A 606 57.69 4.93 13.58
C GLU A 606 56.66 5.83 14.26
N VAL A 607 56.83 6.10 15.57
CA VAL A 607 55.94 7.01 16.29
C VAL A 607 56.13 8.43 15.71
N PRO A 608 55.11 9.02 15.04
CA PRO A 608 55.26 10.32 14.44
C PRO A 608 55.32 11.43 15.50
N PRO A 609 55.89 12.61 15.18
CA PRO A 609 55.73 13.80 16.02
C PRO A 609 54.26 14.09 16.29
N SER A 610 53.95 14.62 17.48
CA SER A 610 52.59 15.06 17.81
C SER A 610 52.12 16.17 16.86
N THR A 611 50.93 16.01 16.30
CA THR A 611 50.26 16.91 15.34
C THR A 611 49.07 17.62 15.98
#